data_AF-A0A0C3S111-F1
#
_entry.id   AF-A0A0C3S111-F1
#
_cell.length_a   1.000
_cell.length_b   1.000
_cell.length_c   1.000
_cell.angle_alpha   90.00
_cell.angle_beta   90.00
_cell.angle_gamma   90.00
#
_symmetry.space_group_name_H-M   'P 1'
#
loop_
_entity.id
_entity.type
_entity.pdbx_description
1 polymer ?
#
loop_
_entity_poly.entity_id
_entity_poly.type
_entity_poly.pdbx_seq_one_letter_code
_entity_poly.pdbx_strand_id
1 'polypeptide(L)'
;MPRLWWLDRQKWTAMEFRGDRVELSSLHDMFQGLEDDMMSLWSNELWLKTSLNIPFTGFVEDLSCKASGYSFLTDPRNNLSQFQTAFISHIQNTPHLVEHFTRDYNSARRWYAPALARWLNSYARLSLLFLLRCEFLSGGPTRGTELTAMQFCSTAEQPQRNLVFVDGQLVLLGTYSKTSANMGHDKLIPHVVDGFAAPLLAIDLIVLRPFAAYVANFLYPDNAALPKIYHSKLFLRTDRLLTTEDLSSAIKTYSNAYMGIQLTINPWRHISIAFRRKLCTVDLTALDENLGDEIAAQQAGHSLQTEAQKYGLSPDALAGPAEDLLDLYLESSKSWQKQMHVVPGKHSV
;
A
#
# COMPACT_ATOMS: atom_id res chain seq x y z
N MET A 1 -33.61 5.76 -7.50
CA MET A 1 -33.04 6.52 -6.36
C MET A 1 -31.52 6.63 -6.54
N PRO A 2 -30.87 7.71 -6.07
CA PRO A 2 -29.42 7.81 -6.12
C PRO A 2 -28.78 6.69 -5.30
N ARG A 3 -27.63 6.16 -5.76
CA ARG A 3 -26.88 5.10 -5.06
C ARG A 3 -26.31 5.56 -3.71
N LEU A 4 -26.22 6.88 -3.51
CA LEU A 4 -25.61 7.53 -2.36
C LEU A 4 -26.43 8.77 -1.97
N TRP A 5 -26.66 8.96 -0.67
CA TRP A 5 -27.34 10.13 -0.13
C TRP A 5 -26.69 10.61 1.17
N TRP A 6 -26.33 11.90 1.25
CA TRP A 6 -25.74 12.48 2.47
C TRP A 6 -26.82 12.73 3.53
N LEU A 7 -26.61 12.16 4.72
CA LEU A 7 -27.47 12.34 5.89
C LEU A 7 -27.11 13.62 6.66
N ASP A 8 -25.82 13.98 6.67
CA ASP A 8 -25.31 15.25 7.18
C ASP A 8 -24.76 16.09 6.03
N ARG A 9 -25.36 17.26 5.78
CA ARG A 9 -24.95 18.19 4.72
C ARG A 9 -24.13 19.38 5.24
N GLN A 10 -23.88 19.44 6.54
CA GLN A 10 -23.05 20.48 7.15
C GLN A 10 -21.63 19.96 7.38
N LYS A 11 -21.49 18.81 8.04
CA LYS A 11 -20.18 18.24 8.38
C LYS A 11 -19.81 17.02 7.53
N TRP A 12 -20.76 16.49 6.74
CA TRP A 12 -20.53 15.33 5.85
C TRP A 12 -20.01 14.09 6.58
N THR A 13 -20.52 13.86 7.80
CA THR A 13 -20.05 12.77 8.68
C THR A 13 -20.78 11.44 8.45
N ALA A 14 -21.89 11.43 7.71
CA ALA A 14 -22.65 10.21 7.44
C ALA A 14 -23.36 10.26 6.09
N MET A 15 -23.41 9.11 5.43
CA MET A 15 -24.18 8.89 4.19
C MET A 15 -24.96 7.59 4.26
N GLU A 16 -25.96 7.46 3.41
CA GLU A 16 -26.60 6.21 3.07
C GLU A 16 -26.05 5.75 1.71
N PHE A 17 -25.51 4.54 1.66
CA PHE A 17 -25.01 3.90 0.44
C PHE A 17 -25.80 2.62 0.19
N ARG A 18 -26.63 2.62 -0.86
CA ARG A 18 -27.52 1.49 -1.22
C ARG A 18 -28.44 1.01 -0.07
N GLY A 19 -28.88 1.92 0.80
CA GLY A 19 -29.73 1.60 1.95
C GLY A 19 -28.97 1.37 3.26
N ASP A 20 -27.66 1.17 3.19
CA ASP A 20 -26.82 0.99 4.37
C ASP A 20 -26.25 2.33 4.85
N ARG A 21 -26.32 2.58 6.15
CA ARG A 21 -25.70 3.77 6.76
C ARG A 21 -24.20 3.57 6.90
N VAL A 22 -23.43 4.54 6.43
CA VAL A 22 -21.97 4.59 6.58
C VAL A 22 -21.60 5.87 7.31
N GLU A 23 -20.97 5.72 8.47
CA GLU A 23 -20.47 6.83 9.28
C GLU A 23 -18.97 7.00 9.12
N LEU A 24 -18.52 8.25 9.13
CA LEU A 24 -17.10 8.59 9.09
C LEU A 24 -16.36 8.05 10.34
N SER A 25 -16.99 8.07 11.51
CA SER A 25 -16.45 7.48 12.74
C SER A 25 -16.15 5.98 12.58
N SER A 26 -17.05 5.21 11.95
CA SER A 26 -16.82 3.79 11.70
C SER A 26 -15.64 3.54 10.74
N LEU A 27 -15.31 4.49 9.87
CA LEU A 27 -14.08 4.44 9.07
C LEU A 27 -12.84 4.66 9.94
N HIS A 28 -12.88 5.66 10.83
CA HIS A 28 -11.80 5.91 11.80
C HIS A 28 -11.53 4.66 12.65
N ASP A 29 -12.57 4.06 13.21
CA ASP A 29 -12.46 2.85 14.02
C ASP A 29 -11.90 1.67 13.20
N MET A 30 -12.32 1.52 11.95
CA MET A 30 -11.81 0.48 11.06
C MET A 30 -10.30 0.63 10.77
N PHE A 31 -9.82 1.86 10.57
CA PHE A 31 -8.41 2.10 10.31
C PHE A 31 -7.55 1.98 11.57
N GLN A 32 -8.05 2.39 12.73
CA GLN A 32 -7.40 2.13 14.01
C GLN A 32 -7.30 0.62 14.27
N GLY A 33 -8.38 -0.13 14.04
CA GLY A 33 -8.37 -1.58 14.19
C GLY A 33 -7.38 -2.28 13.27
N LEU A 34 -7.27 -1.81 12.02
CA LEU A 34 -6.25 -2.30 11.08
C LEU A 34 -4.83 -2.02 11.59
N GLU A 35 -4.59 -0.83 12.16
CA GLU A 35 -3.33 -0.47 12.77
C GLU A 35 -2.96 -1.38 13.95
N ASP A 36 -3.93 -1.62 14.84
CA ASP A 36 -3.76 -2.48 16.02
C ASP A 36 -3.42 -3.92 15.61
N ASP A 37 -4.10 -4.45 14.59
CA ASP A 37 -3.82 -5.78 14.03
C ASP A 37 -2.41 -5.85 13.43
N MET A 38 -2.00 -4.83 12.68
CA MET A 38 -0.65 -4.75 12.11
C MET A 38 0.42 -4.71 13.22
N MET A 39 0.22 -3.90 14.25
CA MET A 39 1.18 -3.79 15.36
C MET A 39 1.24 -5.03 16.24
N SER A 40 0.09 -5.66 16.50
CA SER A 40 0.02 -6.92 17.22
C SER A 40 0.79 -8.00 16.47
N LEU A 41 0.53 -8.16 15.16
CA LEU A 41 1.21 -9.13 14.31
C LEU A 41 2.72 -8.84 14.22
N TRP A 42 3.09 -7.57 14.00
CA TRP A 42 4.47 -7.13 13.95
C TRP A 42 5.21 -7.47 15.25
N SER A 43 4.69 -7.03 16.39
CA SER A 43 5.40 -7.11 17.67
C SER A 43 5.45 -8.53 18.23
N ASN A 44 4.37 -9.28 18.08
CA ASN A 44 4.20 -10.58 18.73
C ASN A 44 4.71 -11.74 17.89
N GLU A 45 4.62 -11.66 16.56
CA GLU A 45 4.87 -12.80 15.68
C GLU A 45 6.05 -12.60 14.72
N LEU A 46 6.35 -11.35 14.32
CA LEU A 46 7.29 -11.08 13.22
C LEU A 46 8.60 -10.46 13.66
N TRP A 47 8.58 -9.37 14.43
CA TRP A 47 9.77 -8.62 14.83
C TRP A 47 10.58 -9.32 15.93
N LEU A 48 9.93 -10.19 16.70
CA LEU A 48 10.55 -11.06 17.70
C LEU A 48 11.53 -10.32 18.63
N LYS A 49 11.17 -9.09 19.01
CA LYS A 49 11.92 -8.20 19.93
C LYS A 49 13.38 -7.99 19.52
N THR A 50 13.68 -7.94 18.23
CA THR A 50 15.04 -7.60 17.79
C THR A 50 15.41 -6.15 18.15
N SER A 51 16.70 -5.93 18.44
CA SER A 51 17.27 -4.61 18.77
C SER A 51 17.81 -3.88 17.54
N LEU A 52 17.47 -4.33 16.34
CA LEU A 52 17.89 -3.70 15.08
C LEU A 52 17.34 -2.28 15.01
N ASN A 53 18.24 -1.31 14.85
CA ASN A 53 17.89 0.08 14.62
C ASN A 53 18.07 0.40 13.14
N ILE A 54 16.97 0.58 12.43
CA ILE A 54 16.99 0.91 10.99
C ILE A 54 16.48 2.35 10.84
N PRO A 55 17.32 3.28 10.35
CA PRO A 55 16.88 4.64 10.13
C PRO A 55 15.84 4.67 9.00
N PHE A 56 14.62 5.09 9.31
CA PHE A 56 13.58 5.38 8.31
C PHE A 56 13.56 6.88 7.96
N THR A 57 14.69 7.41 7.50
CA THR A 57 14.80 8.79 7.04
C THR A 57 15.97 8.94 6.09
N GLY A 58 15.77 9.70 5.00
CA GLY A 58 16.88 10.11 4.14
C GLY A 58 17.40 9.03 3.19
N PHE A 59 16.56 8.08 2.78
CA PHE A 59 16.93 7.20 1.68
C PHE A 59 17.11 8.01 0.41
N VAL A 60 18.15 7.68 -0.32
CA VAL A 60 18.45 8.25 -1.63
C VAL A 60 17.97 7.28 -2.69
N GLU A 61 17.32 7.81 -3.72
CA GLU A 61 16.88 7.02 -4.86
C GLU A 61 16.99 7.81 -6.16
N ASP A 62 17.49 7.16 -7.21
CA ASP A 62 17.47 7.65 -8.59
C ASP A 62 16.24 7.09 -9.32
N LEU A 63 15.22 7.93 -9.51
CA LEU A 63 13.97 7.55 -10.19
C LEU A 63 14.18 7.24 -11.69
N SER A 64 15.27 7.75 -12.28
CA SER A 64 15.62 7.51 -13.68
C SER A 64 16.28 6.16 -13.91
N CYS A 65 16.93 5.59 -12.88
CA CYS A 65 17.58 4.29 -12.98
C CYS A 65 16.55 3.17 -13.16
N LYS A 66 16.71 2.41 -14.24
CA LYS A 66 15.85 1.28 -14.65
C LYS A 66 16.56 -0.08 -14.60
N ALA A 67 17.74 -0.14 -13.99
CA ALA A 67 18.52 -1.38 -13.90
C ALA A 67 17.74 -2.46 -13.13
N SER A 68 17.79 -3.70 -13.61
CA SER A 68 17.13 -4.82 -12.93
C SER A 68 17.66 -4.99 -11.50
N GLY A 69 16.76 -5.10 -10.53
CA GLY A 69 17.04 -5.15 -9.09
C GLY A 69 17.17 -3.77 -8.42
N TYR A 70 17.08 -2.66 -9.16
CA TYR A 70 17.27 -1.31 -8.60
C TYR A 70 16.04 -0.79 -7.85
N SER A 71 16.26 -0.20 -6.68
CA SER A 71 15.32 0.56 -5.84
C SER A 71 16.10 1.32 -4.76
N PHE A 72 15.45 2.13 -3.93
CA PHE A 72 16.08 2.69 -2.73
C PHE A 72 16.70 1.62 -1.80
N LEU A 73 16.18 0.39 -1.80
CA LEU A 73 16.71 -0.70 -0.97
C LEU A 73 18.09 -1.20 -1.44
N THR A 74 18.38 -1.05 -2.73
CA THR A 74 19.60 -1.52 -3.39
C THR A 74 20.51 -0.38 -3.85
N ASP A 75 20.09 0.86 -3.66
CA ASP A 75 20.94 2.02 -3.90
C ASP A 75 22.16 1.99 -2.96
N PRO A 76 23.39 1.99 -3.49
CA PRO A 76 24.59 1.85 -2.67
C PRO A 76 24.78 3.01 -1.68
N ARG A 77 24.17 4.18 -1.92
CA ARG A 77 24.24 5.34 -1.02
C ARG A 77 23.51 5.11 0.30
N ASN A 78 22.58 4.16 0.35
CA ASN A 78 21.78 3.85 1.54
C ASN A 78 22.43 2.79 2.46
N ASN A 79 23.46 2.07 2.00
CA ASN A 79 24.20 1.08 2.81
C ASN A 79 23.31 0.05 3.54
N LEU A 80 22.24 -0.43 2.87
CA LEU A 80 21.25 -1.34 3.47
C LEU A 80 21.59 -2.83 3.35
N SER A 81 22.60 -3.20 2.54
CA SER A 81 23.00 -4.59 2.31
C SER A 81 23.39 -5.33 3.59
N GLN A 82 23.91 -4.62 4.60
CA GLN A 82 24.26 -5.16 5.91
C GLN A 82 23.07 -5.78 6.66
N PHE A 83 21.83 -5.40 6.33
CA PHE A 83 20.64 -5.87 7.02
C PHE A 83 20.05 -7.16 6.43
N GLN A 84 20.51 -7.62 5.25
CA GLN A 84 19.93 -8.78 4.56
C GLN A 84 19.96 -10.08 5.38
N THR A 85 20.96 -10.25 6.25
CA THR A 85 21.10 -11.42 7.13
C THR A 85 20.86 -11.08 8.60
N ALA A 86 20.45 -9.85 8.91
CA ALA A 86 20.34 -9.36 10.28
C ALA A 86 19.27 -10.13 11.07
N PHE A 87 18.14 -10.48 10.45
CA PHE A 87 17.09 -11.24 11.13
C PHE A 87 17.48 -12.70 11.39
N ILE A 88 18.17 -13.34 10.45
CA ILE A 88 18.73 -14.69 10.65
C ILE A 88 19.73 -14.67 11.80
N SER A 89 20.60 -13.65 11.83
CA SER A 89 21.58 -13.47 12.91
C SER A 89 20.89 -13.24 14.25
N HIS A 90 19.79 -12.47 14.30
CA HIS A 90 18.97 -12.29 15.50
C HIS A 90 18.43 -13.63 16.02
N ILE A 91 17.87 -14.47 15.15
CA ILE A 91 17.38 -15.80 15.52
C ILE A 91 18.52 -16.66 16.07
N GLN A 92 19.67 -16.69 15.38
CA GLN A 92 20.82 -17.52 15.75
C GLN A 92 21.48 -17.10 17.07
N ASN A 93 21.46 -15.82 17.39
CA ASN A 93 22.07 -15.26 18.61
C ASN A 93 21.11 -15.21 19.80
N THR A 94 19.85 -15.62 19.63
CA THR A 94 18.82 -15.56 20.68
C THR A 94 18.40 -16.97 21.09
N PRO A 95 18.81 -17.48 22.28
CA PRO A 95 18.64 -18.90 22.64
C PRO A 95 17.21 -19.44 22.50
N HIS A 96 16.21 -18.72 23.00
CA HIS A 96 14.81 -19.17 22.91
C HIS A 96 14.27 -19.16 21.47
N LEU A 97 14.80 -18.31 20.58
CA LEU A 97 14.45 -18.32 19.15
C LEU A 97 15.12 -19.48 18.43
N VAL A 98 16.37 -19.82 18.76
CA VAL A 98 17.02 -21.03 18.26
C VAL A 98 16.19 -22.26 18.64
N GLU A 99 15.79 -22.38 19.91
CA GLU A 99 14.91 -23.47 20.38
C GLU A 99 13.54 -23.47 19.70
N HIS A 100 13.00 -22.30 19.33
CA HIS A 100 11.72 -22.22 18.62
C HIS A 100 11.84 -22.69 17.16
N PHE A 101 12.85 -22.19 16.45
CA PHE A 101 12.98 -22.33 14.99
C PHE A 101 13.85 -23.50 14.54
N THR A 102 14.55 -24.17 15.44
CA THR A 102 15.45 -25.28 15.07
C THR A 102 15.18 -26.52 15.91
N ARG A 103 15.57 -27.68 15.38
CA ARG A 103 15.56 -28.97 16.08
C ARG A 103 16.85 -29.71 15.80
N ASP A 104 17.27 -30.55 16.74
CA ASP A 104 18.42 -31.41 16.54
C ASP A 104 17.99 -32.67 15.77
N TYR A 105 18.70 -32.99 14.69
CA TYR A 105 18.47 -34.16 13.85
C TYR A 105 19.81 -34.75 13.41
N ASN A 106 20.05 -36.02 13.74
CA ASN A 106 21.31 -36.72 13.49
C ASN A 106 22.55 -35.92 13.94
N SER A 107 22.52 -35.40 15.17
CA SER A 107 23.59 -34.59 15.77
C SER A 107 23.89 -33.25 15.07
N ALA A 108 23.01 -32.81 14.16
CA ALA A 108 23.08 -31.49 13.54
C ALA A 108 21.81 -30.69 13.83
N ARG A 109 21.97 -29.41 14.20
CA ARG A 109 20.85 -28.49 14.37
C ARG A 109 20.34 -28.04 13.00
N ARG A 110 19.04 -28.21 12.77
CA ARG A 110 18.39 -27.89 11.48
C ARG A 110 17.15 -27.03 11.71
N TRP A 111 16.76 -26.27 10.69
CA TRP A 111 15.50 -25.54 10.71
C TRP A 111 14.30 -26.44 10.93
N TYR A 112 13.35 -25.98 11.74
CA TYR A 112 12.11 -26.66 12.06
C TYR A 112 10.98 -26.12 11.19
N ALA A 113 10.66 -26.84 10.12
CA ALA A 113 9.70 -26.42 9.09
C ALA A 113 8.35 -25.92 9.63
N PRO A 114 7.71 -26.56 10.64
CA PRO A 114 6.45 -26.06 11.19
C PRO A 114 6.53 -24.68 11.84
N ALA A 115 7.64 -24.36 12.52
CA ALA A 115 7.83 -23.02 13.10
C ALA A 115 8.03 -21.96 12.01
N LEU A 116 8.85 -22.29 11.00
CA LEU A 116 9.05 -21.43 9.84
C LEU A 116 7.76 -21.19 9.05
N ALA A 117 6.95 -22.23 8.84
CA ALA A 117 5.67 -22.12 8.15
C ALA A 117 4.69 -21.23 8.92
N ARG A 118 4.63 -21.33 10.25
CA ARG A 118 3.81 -20.41 11.07
C ARG A 118 4.27 -18.96 10.91
N TRP A 119 5.56 -18.70 11.04
CA TRP A 119 6.11 -17.35 10.85
C TRP A 119 5.82 -16.80 9.44
N LEU A 120 5.99 -17.63 8.40
CA LEU A 120 5.72 -17.21 7.01
C LEU A 120 4.22 -16.93 6.77
N ASN A 121 3.31 -17.66 7.43
CA ASN A 121 1.88 -17.35 7.38
C ASN A 121 1.57 -16.00 8.03
N SER A 122 2.17 -15.70 9.19
CA SER A 122 2.08 -14.39 9.84
C SER A 122 2.61 -13.28 8.92
N TYR A 123 3.71 -13.54 8.22
CA TYR A 123 4.30 -12.62 7.26
C TYR A 123 3.36 -12.34 6.07
N ALA A 124 2.77 -13.39 5.50
CA ALA A 124 1.78 -13.29 4.44
C ALA A 124 0.52 -12.51 4.89
N ARG A 125 0.12 -12.65 6.17
CA ARG A 125 -0.97 -11.85 6.75
C ARG A 125 -0.57 -10.37 6.83
N LEU A 126 0.64 -10.04 7.30
CA LEU A 126 1.12 -8.66 7.33
C LEU A 126 1.12 -8.04 5.93
N SER A 127 1.57 -8.80 4.92
CA SER A 127 1.54 -8.36 3.53
C SER A 127 0.13 -8.03 3.03
N LEU A 128 -0.89 -8.78 3.45
CA LEU A 128 -2.29 -8.49 3.13
C LEU A 128 -2.78 -7.22 3.85
N LEU A 129 -2.37 -7.00 5.10
CA LEU A 129 -2.73 -5.79 5.85
C LEU A 129 -2.08 -4.54 5.25
N PHE A 130 -0.83 -4.62 4.79
CA PHE A 130 -0.23 -3.53 4.02
C PHE A 130 -1.00 -3.22 2.74
N LEU A 131 -1.38 -4.25 1.97
CA LEU A 131 -2.18 -4.08 0.76
C LEU A 131 -3.51 -3.37 1.07
N LEU A 132 -4.21 -3.81 2.12
CA LEU A 132 -5.47 -3.23 2.57
C LEU A 132 -5.29 -1.77 3.00
N ARG A 133 -4.25 -1.49 3.77
CA ARG A 133 -3.94 -0.14 4.24
C ARG A 133 -3.62 0.81 3.08
N CYS A 134 -2.91 0.33 2.08
CA CYS A 134 -2.62 1.11 0.86
C CYS A 134 -3.90 1.43 0.06
N GLU A 135 -4.79 0.45 -0.16
CA GLU A 135 -6.09 0.69 -0.84
C GLU A 135 -6.96 1.70 -0.07
N PHE A 136 -6.86 1.73 1.26
CA PHE A 136 -7.66 2.60 2.10
C PHE A 136 -7.11 4.03 2.21
N LEU A 137 -5.80 4.20 2.37
CA LEU A 137 -5.22 5.45 2.87
C LEU A 137 -4.28 6.16 1.89
N SER A 138 -3.76 5.50 0.86
CA SER A 138 -2.73 6.09 -0.02
C SER A 138 -3.30 7.01 -1.12
N GLY A 139 -4.25 7.89 -0.80
CA GLY A 139 -4.60 9.00 -1.69
C GLY A 139 -5.52 8.72 -2.88
N GLY A 140 -6.01 7.49 -3.05
CA GLY A 140 -7.12 7.22 -3.97
C GLY A 140 -7.23 5.75 -4.32
N PRO A 141 -8.35 5.34 -4.92
CA PRO A 141 -8.54 3.96 -5.29
C PRO A 141 -7.77 3.58 -6.56
N THR A 142 -6.56 3.03 -6.43
CA THR A 142 -5.84 2.38 -7.54
C THR A 142 -6.61 1.15 -8.01
N ARG A 143 -6.55 0.73 -9.29
CA ARG A 143 -7.24 -0.51 -9.70
C ARG A 143 -6.72 -1.71 -8.91
N GLY A 144 -7.60 -2.55 -8.37
CA GLY A 144 -7.17 -3.65 -7.48
C GLY A 144 -6.18 -4.63 -8.11
N THR A 145 -6.28 -4.86 -9.43
CA THR A 145 -5.33 -5.68 -10.19
C THR A 145 -3.94 -5.04 -10.32
N GLU A 146 -3.90 -3.71 -10.33
CA GLU A 146 -2.66 -2.94 -10.42
C GLU A 146 -1.98 -2.87 -9.06
N LEU A 147 -2.75 -2.58 -8.00
CA LEU A 147 -2.25 -2.52 -6.63
C LEU A 147 -1.64 -3.87 -6.19
N THR A 148 -2.33 -4.97 -6.49
CA THR A 148 -1.85 -6.33 -6.16
C THR A 148 -0.61 -6.76 -6.95
N ALA A 149 -0.34 -6.15 -8.11
CA ALA A 149 0.79 -6.48 -8.98
C ALA A 149 2.03 -5.60 -8.75
N MET A 150 1.94 -4.61 -7.86
CA MET A 150 3.00 -3.64 -7.61
C MET A 150 4.33 -4.28 -7.22
N GLN A 151 5.42 -3.68 -7.72
CA GLN A 151 6.78 -4.11 -7.43
C GLN A 151 7.57 -3.01 -6.72
N PHE A 152 8.48 -3.41 -5.85
CA PHE A 152 9.34 -2.49 -5.11
C PHE A 152 10.69 -2.23 -5.79
N CYS A 153 11.07 -3.05 -6.78
CA CYS A 153 12.29 -2.86 -7.55
C CYS A 153 12.04 -3.01 -9.05
N SER A 154 12.91 -2.40 -9.84
CA SER A 154 12.91 -2.53 -11.29
C SER A 154 13.26 -3.98 -11.69
N THR A 155 12.62 -4.51 -12.72
CA THR A 155 12.93 -5.84 -13.28
C THR A 155 13.21 -5.73 -14.77
N ALA A 156 13.79 -6.77 -15.37
CA ALA A 156 14.01 -6.79 -16.82
C ALA A 156 12.70 -6.67 -17.62
N GLU A 157 11.62 -7.29 -17.13
CA GLU A 157 10.31 -7.26 -17.80
C GLU A 157 9.49 -6.01 -17.46
N GLN A 158 9.71 -5.42 -16.29
CA GLN A 158 9.05 -4.19 -15.83
C GLN A 158 10.12 -3.24 -15.28
N PRO A 159 10.75 -2.40 -16.12
CA PRO A 159 11.80 -1.50 -15.65
C PRO A 159 11.28 -0.38 -14.73
N GLN A 160 10.00 -0.04 -14.84
CA GLN A 160 9.33 0.91 -13.94
C GLN A 160 8.88 0.19 -12.66
N ARG A 161 9.37 0.63 -11.51
CA ARG A 161 8.92 0.16 -10.19
C ARG A 161 7.79 1.03 -9.63
N ASN A 162 7.04 0.48 -8.68
CA ASN A 162 5.88 1.14 -8.10
C ASN A 162 6.20 1.76 -6.74
N LEU A 163 6.97 1.08 -5.89
CA LEU A 163 7.40 1.66 -4.62
C LEU A 163 8.67 2.49 -4.83
N VAL A 164 8.62 3.77 -4.49
CA VAL A 164 9.76 4.69 -4.57
C VAL A 164 9.84 5.55 -3.30
N PHE A 165 11.02 6.06 -3.04
CA PHE A 165 11.32 7.02 -1.99
C PHE A 165 11.63 8.37 -2.64
N VAL A 166 10.77 9.36 -2.40
CA VAL A 166 10.85 10.69 -2.99
C VAL A 166 10.61 11.71 -1.91
N ASP A 167 11.48 12.70 -1.80
CA ASP A 167 11.35 13.81 -0.84
C ASP A 167 11.05 13.35 0.61
N GLY A 168 11.78 12.33 1.08
CA GLY A 168 11.58 11.81 2.43
C GLY A 168 10.30 10.98 2.63
N GLN A 169 9.56 10.70 1.56
CA GLN A 169 8.30 9.96 1.56
C GLN A 169 8.42 8.63 0.85
N LEU A 170 7.70 7.63 1.38
CA LEU A 170 7.43 6.41 0.64
C LEU A 170 6.18 6.60 -0.21
N VAL A 171 6.33 6.42 -1.52
CA VAL A 171 5.30 6.71 -2.53
C VAL A 171 5.05 5.48 -3.38
N LEU A 172 3.77 5.17 -3.61
CA LEU A 172 3.31 4.20 -4.59
C LEU A 172 3.01 4.92 -5.90
N LEU A 173 3.58 4.43 -6.99
CA LEU A 173 3.32 4.91 -8.34
C LEU A 173 2.31 3.98 -9.00
N GLY A 174 1.08 4.45 -9.12
CA GLY A 174 0.06 3.82 -9.95
C GLY A 174 0.25 4.20 -11.43
N THR A 175 -0.15 3.32 -12.34
CA THR A 175 -0.16 3.52 -13.79
C THR A 175 -1.59 3.77 -14.27
N TYR A 176 -1.85 4.95 -14.82
CA TYR A 176 -3.12 5.25 -15.48
C TYR A 176 -3.08 4.78 -16.94
N SER A 177 -3.87 3.75 -17.27
CA SER A 177 -3.81 3.08 -18.58
C SER A 177 -4.93 3.46 -19.58
N LYS A 178 -5.87 4.34 -19.22
CA LYS A 178 -7.05 4.61 -20.09
C LYS A 178 -6.76 5.60 -21.22
N THR A 179 -5.73 6.44 -21.10
CA THR A 179 -5.27 7.36 -22.13
C THR A 179 -4.11 6.82 -22.99
N SER A 180 -3.61 5.61 -22.71
CA SER A 180 -2.50 4.98 -23.45
C SER A 180 -2.82 4.76 -24.93
N ALA A 181 -4.10 4.75 -25.31
CA ALA A 181 -4.52 4.69 -26.71
C ALA A 181 -4.28 6.00 -27.49
N ASN A 182 -4.18 7.16 -26.81
CA ASN A 182 -4.10 8.48 -27.47
C ASN A 182 -2.77 9.23 -27.24
N MET A 183 -2.00 8.93 -26.19
CA MET A 183 -0.81 9.75 -25.81
C MET A 183 0.53 8.99 -25.77
N GLY A 184 0.57 7.69 -26.04
CA GLY A 184 1.82 6.93 -26.19
C GLY A 184 2.64 6.67 -24.92
N HIS A 185 2.25 7.21 -23.76
CA HIS A 185 2.90 6.95 -22.47
C HIS A 185 1.87 6.79 -21.33
N ASP A 186 2.09 5.82 -20.45
CA ASP A 186 1.30 5.64 -19.23
C ASP A 186 1.62 6.78 -18.24
N LYS A 187 0.58 7.46 -17.73
CA LYS A 187 0.75 8.51 -16.71
C LYS A 187 0.92 7.86 -15.34
N LEU A 188 2.00 8.21 -14.64
CA LEU A 188 2.21 7.76 -13.26
C LEU A 188 1.45 8.66 -12.28
N ILE A 189 0.70 8.05 -11.36
CA ILE A 189 -0.05 8.73 -10.31
C ILE A 189 0.61 8.38 -8.96
N PRO A 190 1.26 9.35 -8.30
CA PRO A 190 1.92 9.12 -7.02
C PRO A 190 0.91 9.14 -5.86
N HIS A 191 1.10 8.21 -4.95
CA HIS A 191 0.23 7.91 -3.81
C HIS A 191 1.09 7.78 -2.55
N VAL A 192 0.98 8.71 -1.61
CA VAL A 192 1.80 8.69 -0.39
C VAL A 192 1.33 7.59 0.55
N VAL A 193 2.24 6.75 1.03
CA VAL A 193 1.98 5.79 2.11
C VAL A 193 1.94 6.56 3.44
N ASP A 194 0.97 6.25 4.30
CA ASP A 194 0.78 6.96 5.58
C ASP A 194 1.99 6.78 6.53
N GLY A 195 2.14 7.72 7.47
CA GLY A 195 3.30 7.83 8.35
C GLY A 195 3.48 6.65 9.32
N PHE A 196 2.43 5.85 9.56
CA PHE A 196 2.54 4.61 10.30
C PHE A 196 3.02 3.46 9.40
N ALA A 197 2.41 3.28 8.22
CA ALA A 197 2.71 2.14 7.37
C ALA A 197 4.05 2.28 6.64
N ALA A 198 4.46 3.49 6.29
CA ALA A 198 5.67 3.76 5.53
C ALA A 198 6.95 3.23 6.22
N PRO A 199 7.25 3.53 7.49
CA PRO A 199 8.40 2.95 8.18
C PRO A 199 8.31 1.44 8.29
N LEU A 200 7.13 0.92 8.63
CA LEU A 200 6.93 -0.52 8.82
C LEU A 200 7.17 -1.30 7.53
N LEU A 201 6.69 -0.79 6.39
CA LEU A 201 6.86 -1.38 5.07
C LEU A 201 8.32 -1.31 4.61
N ALA A 202 9.02 -0.21 4.86
CA ALA A 202 10.44 -0.13 4.54
C ALA A 202 11.26 -1.13 5.39
N ILE A 203 11.01 -1.21 6.70
CA ILE A 203 11.69 -2.14 7.60
C ILE A 203 11.38 -3.60 7.23
N ASP A 204 10.13 -3.90 6.85
CA ASP A 204 9.73 -5.19 6.30
C ASP A 204 10.64 -5.58 5.14
N LEU A 205 10.73 -4.72 4.12
CA LEU A 205 11.51 -4.99 2.92
C LEU A 205 13.02 -5.09 3.18
N ILE A 206 13.55 -4.36 4.17
CA ILE A 206 14.98 -4.36 4.52
C ILE A 206 15.37 -5.63 5.31
N VAL A 207 14.53 -6.06 6.26
CA VAL A 207 14.91 -7.09 7.27
C VAL A 207 14.08 -8.36 7.20
N LEU A 208 12.76 -8.24 7.15
CA LEU A 208 11.87 -9.41 7.21
C LEU A 208 11.77 -10.10 5.85
N ARG A 209 11.69 -9.34 4.75
CA ARG A 209 11.59 -9.86 3.38
C ARG A 209 12.74 -10.79 2.99
N PRO A 210 14.03 -10.49 3.27
CA PRO A 210 15.11 -11.43 3.00
C PRO A 210 14.95 -12.76 3.74
N PHE A 211 14.54 -12.73 5.01
CA PHE A 211 14.27 -13.95 5.76
C PHE A 211 13.04 -14.69 5.22
N ALA A 212 11.97 -13.98 4.85
CA ALA A 212 10.79 -14.58 4.24
C ALA A 212 11.11 -15.26 2.91
N ALA A 213 11.95 -14.65 2.07
CA ALA A 213 12.43 -15.25 0.83
C ALA A 213 13.22 -16.54 1.09
N TYR A 214 14.12 -16.52 2.09
CA TYR A 214 14.87 -17.69 2.52
C TYR A 214 13.94 -18.82 2.98
N VAL A 215 12.97 -18.50 3.85
CA VAL A 215 12.01 -19.46 4.40
C VAL A 215 11.09 -20.02 3.33
N ALA A 216 10.59 -19.19 2.42
CA ALA A 216 9.75 -19.63 1.31
C ALA A 216 10.50 -20.60 0.40
N ASN A 217 11.75 -20.31 0.04
CA ASN A 217 12.57 -21.22 -0.75
C ASN A 217 12.87 -22.54 -0.02
N PHE A 218 13.03 -22.49 1.31
CA PHE A 218 13.20 -23.70 2.12
C PHE A 218 11.93 -24.57 2.19
N LEU A 219 10.75 -23.95 2.30
CA LEU A 219 9.47 -24.66 2.44
C LEU A 219 8.88 -25.12 1.10
N TYR A 220 9.17 -24.40 0.02
CA TYR A 220 8.60 -24.63 -1.32
C TYR A 220 9.70 -24.68 -2.40
N PRO A 221 10.67 -25.62 -2.28
CA PRO A 221 11.85 -25.65 -3.15
C PRO A 221 11.52 -25.89 -4.63
N ASP A 222 10.39 -26.53 -4.93
CA ASP A 222 9.97 -26.86 -6.29
C ASP A 222 9.24 -25.70 -7.01
N ASN A 223 8.94 -24.60 -6.29
CA ASN A 223 8.26 -23.44 -6.88
C ASN A 223 9.26 -22.42 -7.43
N ALA A 224 9.68 -22.64 -8.67
CA ALA A 224 10.67 -21.82 -9.37
C ALA A 224 10.28 -20.33 -9.53
N ALA A 225 9.01 -19.96 -9.38
CA ALA A 225 8.56 -18.57 -9.47
C ALA A 225 8.79 -17.78 -8.17
N LEU A 226 8.86 -18.44 -7.00
CA LEU A 226 8.91 -17.75 -5.70
C LEU A 226 10.12 -16.84 -5.52
N PRO A 227 11.36 -17.24 -5.90
CA PRO A 227 12.50 -16.34 -5.74
C PRO A 227 12.23 -15.00 -6.43
N LYS A 228 11.71 -15.02 -7.66
CA LYS A 228 11.38 -13.80 -8.41
C LYS A 228 10.28 -12.99 -7.71
N ILE A 229 9.23 -13.64 -7.21
CA ILE A 229 8.13 -12.97 -6.51
C ILE A 229 8.63 -12.26 -5.24
N TYR A 230 9.37 -12.96 -4.37
CA TYR A 230 9.88 -12.38 -3.13
C TYR A 230 10.91 -11.27 -3.36
N HIS A 231 11.69 -11.33 -4.43
CA HIS A 231 12.72 -10.32 -4.73
C HIS A 231 12.20 -9.08 -5.48
N SER A 232 10.94 -9.05 -5.92
CA SER A 232 10.42 -7.91 -6.70
C SER A 232 9.05 -7.41 -6.29
N LYS A 233 8.15 -8.28 -5.83
CA LYS A 233 6.74 -7.94 -5.64
C LYS A 233 6.46 -7.44 -4.23
N LEU A 234 5.67 -6.39 -4.13
CA LEU A 234 5.38 -5.71 -2.87
C LEU A 234 4.48 -6.55 -1.97
N PHE A 235 3.40 -7.09 -2.55
CA PHE A 235 2.37 -7.83 -1.83
C PHE A 235 2.32 -9.30 -2.25
N LEU A 236 2.42 -10.23 -1.29
CA LEU A 236 2.42 -11.67 -1.57
C LEU A 236 1.79 -12.50 -0.46
N ARG A 237 1.35 -13.71 -0.83
CA ARG A 237 1.06 -14.84 0.07
C ARG A 237 2.34 -15.66 0.27
N THR A 238 2.26 -16.70 1.09
CA THR A 238 3.38 -17.63 1.35
C THR A 238 3.97 -18.21 0.05
N ASP A 239 3.14 -18.52 -0.94
CA ASP A 239 3.46 -19.30 -2.14
C ASP A 239 2.97 -18.69 -3.47
N ARG A 240 2.36 -17.50 -3.44
CA ARG A 240 1.82 -16.82 -4.64
C ARG A 240 1.68 -15.31 -4.43
N LEU A 241 1.29 -14.59 -5.47
CA LEU A 241 0.85 -13.20 -5.34
C LEU A 241 -0.52 -13.09 -4.67
N LEU A 242 -0.75 -11.98 -3.99
CA LEU A 242 -2.08 -11.58 -3.55
C LEU A 242 -2.93 -11.22 -4.77
N THR A 243 -4.24 -11.51 -4.71
CA THR A 243 -5.19 -11.20 -5.79
C THR A 243 -6.24 -10.19 -5.37
N THR A 244 -7.05 -9.73 -6.33
CA THR A 244 -8.22 -8.89 -6.08
C THR A 244 -9.24 -9.57 -5.17
N GLU A 245 -9.36 -10.89 -5.22
CA GLU A 245 -10.24 -11.66 -4.35
C GLU A 245 -9.74 -11.65 -2.90
N ASP A 246 -8.42 -11.76 -2.70
CA ASP A 246 -7.82 -11.66 -1.36
C ASP A 246 -8.11 -10.28 -0.74
N LEU A 247 -7.88 -9.20 -1.52
CA LEU A 247 -8.17 -7.83 -1.08
C LEU A 247 -9.68 -7.62 -0.82
N SER A 248 -10.53 -8.04 -1.76
CA SER A 248 -11.99 -7.91 -1.63
C SER A 248 -12.52 -8.67 -0.40
N SER A 249 -11.98 -9.86 -0.12
CA SER A 249 -12.30 -10.63 1.09
C SER A 249 -11.89 -9.88 2.35
N ALA A 250 -10.67 -9.32 2.39
CA ALA A 250 -10.20 -8.54 3.53
C ALA A 250 -11.05 -7.28 3.78
N ILE A 251 -11.42 -6.54 2.72
CA ILE A 251 -12.31 -5.38 2.83
C ILE A 251 -13.64 -5.79 3.45
N LYS A 252 -14.27 -6.89 2.99
CA LYS A 252 -15.52 -7.40 3.57
C LYS A 252 -15.39 -7.70 5.06
N THR A 253 -14.29 -8.34 5.46
CA THR A 253 -14.05 -8.69 6.86
C THR A 253 -13.99 -7.45 7.74
N TYR A 254 -13.17 -6.46 7.37
CA TYR A 254 -13.01 -5.23 8.15
C TYR A 254 -14.29 -4.38 8.11
N SER A 255 -14.89 -4.16 6.95
CA SER A 255 -16.12 -3.36 6.87
C SER A 255 -17.26 -4.00 7.67
N ASN A 256 -17.36 -5.33 7.70
CA ASN A 256 -18.40 -6.01 8.48
C ASN A 256 -18.16 -5.85 9.98
N ALA A 257 -16.91 -5.96 10.43
CA ALA A 257 -16.57 -5.84 11.84
C ALA A 257 -16.86 -4.43 12.40
N TYR A 258 -16.63 -3.38 11.61
CA TYR A 258 -16.72 -1.99 12.09
C TYR A 258 -17.99 -1.24 11.65
N MET A 259 -18.66 -1.68 10.58
CA MET A 259 -19.83 -1.00 10.02
C MET A 259 -21.05 -1.92 9.88
N GLY A 260 -20.90 -3.23 10.12
CA GLY A 260 -21.99 -4.21 9.91
C GLY A 260 -22.33 -4.46 8.44
N ILE A 261 -21.49 -4.04 7.49
CA ILE A 261 -21.71 -4.19 6.05
C ILE A 261 -20.53 -4.89 5.37
N GLN A 262 -20.79 -5.69 4.34
CA GLN A 262 -19.75 -6.41 3.60
C GLN A 262 -19.40 -5.70 2.30
N LEU A 263 -18.49 -4.73 2.38
CA LEU A 263 -18.02 -3.99 1.21
C LEU A 263 -17.06 -4.84 0.38
N THR A 264 -17.20 -4.78 -0.94
CA THR A 264 -16.14 -5.18 -1.88
C THR A 264 -15.35 -3.95 -2.30
N ILE A 265 -14.31 -4.15 -3.11
CA ILE A 265 -13.48 -3.07 -3.66
C ILE A 265 -14.34 -1.93 -4.25
N ASN A 266 -15.23 -2.21 -5.21
CA ASN A 266 -15.97 -1.13 -5.90
C ASN A 266 -16.88 -0.29 -4.97
N PRO A 267 -17.73 -0.88 -4.10
CA PRO A 267 -18.45 -0.15 -3.06
C PRO A 267 -17.54 0.72 -2.18
N TRP A 268 -16.40 0.18 -1.73
CA TRP A 268 -15.41 0.96 -0.97
C TRP A 268 -14.93 2.19 -1.74
N ARG A 269 -14.62 2.05 -3.03
CA ARG A 269 -14.20 3.17 -3.89
C ARG A 269 -15.24 4.28 -3.96
N HIS A 270 -16.51 3.92 -4.13
CA HIS A 270 -17.59 4.91 -4.20
C HIS A 270 -17.74 5.67 -2.88
N ILE A 271 -17.67 4.96 -1.75
CA ILE A 271 -17.75 5.55 -0.41
C ILE A 271 -16.56 6.49 -0.16
N SER A 272 -15.34 6.01 -0.42
CA SER A 272 -14.11 6.79 -0.18
C SER A 272 -14.06 8.04 -1.05
N ILE A 273 -14.38 7.96 -2.35
CA ILE A 273 -14.44 9.13 -3.23
C ILE A 273 -15.50 10.14 -2.75
N ALA A 274 -16.66 9.66 -2.31
CA ALA A 274 -17.69 10.56 -1.82
C ALA A 274 -17.21 11.36 -0.59
N PHE A 275 -16.59 10.72 0.39
CA PHE A 275 -15.99 11.43 1.53
C PHE A 275 -14.87 12.37 1.12
N ARG A 276 -13.93 11.92 0.25
CA ARG A 276 -12.82 12.75 -0.24
C ARG A 276 -13.31 14.06 -0.85
N ARG A 277 -14.32 13.99 -1.72
CA ARG A 277 -14.93 15.17 -2.39
C ARG A 277 -15.53 16.19 -1.43
N LYS A 278 -15.88 15.76 -0.21
CA LYS A 278 -16.50 16.62 0.80
C LYS A 278 -15.53 17.12 1.87
N LEU A 279 -14.53 16.32 2.19
CA LEU A 279 -13.67 16.53 3.36
C LEU A 279 -12.25 16.96 3.00
N CYS A 280 -11.74 16.61 1.82
CA CYS A 280 -10.37 16.94 1.43
C CYS A 280 -10.28 18.32 0.79
N THR A 281 -9.23 19.07 1.14
CA THR A 281 -8.93 20.39 0.56
C THR A 281 -8.34 20.28 -0.84
N VAL A 282 -7.61 19.19 -1.09
CA VAL A 282 -7.10 18.79 -2.40
C VAL A 282 -7.64 17.39 -2.67
N ASP A 283 -8.49 17.25 -3.68
CA ASP A 283 -9.03 15.97 -4.11
C ASP A 283 -8.88 15.83 -5.64
N LEU A 284 -7.89 15.03 -6.04
CA LEU A 284 -7.63 14.74 -7.44
C LEU A 284 -8.38 13.51 -7.95
N THR A 285 -9.30 12.93 -7.16
CA THR A 285 -10.13 11.79 -7.62
C THR A 285 -11.08 12.15 -8.77
N ALA A 286 -11.34 13.43 -9.02
CA ALA A 286 -12.07 13.89 -10.21
C ALA A 286 -11.23 13.82 -11.50
N LEU A 287 -9.90 13.84 -11.40
CA LEU A 287 -8.99 13.58 -12.52
C LEU A 287 -8.86 12.08 -12.83
N ASP A 288 -9.34 11.22 -11.93
CA ASP A 288 -9.52 9.80 -12.18
C ASP A 288 -10.87 9.60 -12.88
N GLU A 289 -10.85 9.62 -14.22
CA GLU A 289 -12.06 9.58 -15.08
C GLU A 289 -12.93 8.32 -14.86
N ASN A 290 -12.49 7.35 -14.05
CA ASN A 290 -13.24 6.14 -13.75
C ASN A 290 -14.57 6.38 -13.01
N LEU A 291 -14.74 7.49 -12.26
CA LEU A 291 -16.05 7.85 -11.71
C LEU A 291 -16.83 8.84 -12.58
N GLY A 292 -16.11 9.55 -13.46
CA GLY A 292 -16.69 10.34 -14.53
C GLY A 292 -17.53 9.46 -15.42
N ASP A 293 -17.06 8.28 -15.82
CA ASP A 293 -17.76 7.45 -16.81
C ASP A 293 -19.18 7.00 -16.37
N GLU A 294 -19.46 6.69 -15.09
CA GLU A 294 -20.82 6.28 -14.67
C GLU A 294 -21.81 7.47 -14.54
N ILE A 295 -21.32 8.68 -14.22
CA ILE A 295 -22.15 9.88 -14.05
C ILE A 295 -22.22 10.70 -15.36
N ALA A 296 -21.10 10.81 -16.08
CA ALA A 296 -20.95 11.47 -17.37
C ALA A 296 -21.59 10.67 -18.51
N ALA A 297 -21.65 9.33 -18.44
CA ALA A 297 -22.48 8.57 -19.39
C ALA A 297 -23.98 8.87 -19.25
N GLN A 298 -24.44 9.37 -18.10
CA GLN A 298 -25.81 9.85 -17.90
C GLN A 298 -25.99 11.34 -18.19
N GLN A 299 -24.91 12.12 -18.26
CA GLN A 299 -24.93 13.55 -18.52
C GLN A 299 -23.93 13.95 -19.61
N ALA A 300 -24.18 13.43 -20.82
CA ALA A 300 -23.56 13.83 -22.05
C ALA A 300 -23.07 15.30 -22.05
N GLY A 301 -21.75 15.51 -22.21
CA GLY A 301 -21.23 16.64 -22.98
C GLY A 301 -20.41 17.74 -22.28
N HIS A 302 -20.37 17.90 -20.95
CA HIS A 302 -19.82 19.15 -20.38
C HIS A 302 -19.07 19.10 -19.01
N SER A 303 -18.67 17.95 -18.46
CA SER A 303 -18.25 17.89 -17.04
C SER A 303 -16.83 18.40 -16.72
N LEU A 304 -15.83 18.21 -17.61
CA LEU A 304 -14.42 18.49 -17.28
C LEU A 304 -14.12 19.99 -17.05
N GLN A 305 -14.71 20.89 -17.85
CA GLN A 305 -14.48 22.34 -17.73
C GLN A 305 -15.12 22.97 -16.49
N THR A 306 -16.19 22.36 -15.97
CA THR A 306 -16.97 22.91 -14.86
C THR A 306 -16.39 22.51 -13.50
N GLU A 307 -15.67 21.38 -13.42
CA GLU A 307 -15.06 20.91 -12.17
C GLU A 307 -13.74 21.63 -11.84
N ALA A 308 -12.93 22.02 -12.84
CA ALA A 308 -11.71 22.82 -12.63
C ALA A 308 -12.00 24.16 -11.91
N GLN A 309 -13.16 24.78 -12.18
CA GLN A 309 -13.58 26.03 -11.53
C GLN A 309 -13.91 25.88 -10.04
N LYS A 310 -14.24 24.68 -9.55
CA LYS A 310 -14.58 24.46 -8.13
C LYS A 310 -13.36 24.39 -7.22
N TYR A 311 -12.18 24.08 -7.76
CA TYR A 311 -10.98 23.79 -6.99
C TYR A 311 -9.92 24.90 -7.07
N GLY A 312 -10.17 25.98 -7.83
CA GLY A 312 -9.20 27.07 -8.01
C GLY A 312 -7.90 26.66 -8.72
N LEU A 313 -7.81 25.42 -9.21
CA LEU A 313 -6.71 24.95 -10.05
C LEU A 313 -6.91 25.54 -11.44
N SER A 314 -6.03 26.45 -11.85
CA SER A 314 -6.06 26.93 -13.23
C SER A 314 -5.75 25.75 -14.18
N PRO A 315 -6.34 25.73 -15.38
CA PRO A 315 -5.91 24.80 -16.44
C PRO A 315 -4.39 24.82 -16.65
N ASP A 316 -3.74 25.96 -16.38
CA ASP A 316 -2.28 26.12 -16.46
C ASP A 316 -1.52 25.34 -15.38
N ALA A 317 -2.07 25.20 -14.17
CA ALA A 317 -1.46 24.39 -13.10
C ALA A 317 -1.51 22.88 -13.41
N LEU A 318 -2.51 22.45 -14.17
CA LEU A 318 -2.62 21.07 -14.67
C LEU A 318 -1.78 20.83 -15.95
N ALA A 319 -1.36 21.91 -16.61
CA ALA A 319 -0.46 21.90 -17.77
C ALA A 319 1.02 22.15 -17.39
N GLY A 320 1.31 22.31 -16.10
CA GLY A 320 2.66 22.53 -15.58
C GLY A 320 3.59 21.31 -15.73
N PRO A 321 4.90 21.49 -15.49
CA PRO A 321 5.87 20.39 -15.42
C PRO A 321 5.41 19.25 -14.50
N ALA A 322 5.83 18.02 -14.79
CA ALA A 322 5.46 16.83 -14.00
C ALA A 322 5.80 16.95 -12.49
N GLU A 323 6.75 17.81 -12.15
CA GLU A 323 7.16 18.14 -10.78
C GLU A 323 6.07 18.93 -10.02
N ASP A 324 5.45 19.94 -10.63
CA ASP A 324 4.39 20.74 -9.99
C ASP A 324 3.12 19.91 -9.71
N LEU A 325 2.88 18.87 -10.52
CA LEU A 325 1.78 17.93 -10.33
C LEU A 325 2.06 16.92 -9.22
N LEU A 326 3.33 16.58 -8.98
CA LEU A 326 3.74 15.62 -7.95
C LEU A 326 3.24 16.10 -6.58
N ASP A 327 3.56 17.33 -6.19
CA ASP A 327 3.17 17.90 -4.90
C ASP A 327 1.65 17.88 -4.68
N LEU A 328 0.86 18.16 -5.72
CA LEU A 328 -0.60 18.11 -5.63
C LEU A 328 -1.13 16.69 -5.35
N TYR A 329 -0.56 15.66 -5.97
CA TYR A 329 -0.92 14.27 -5.70
C TYR A 329 -0.47 13.82 -4.30
N LEU A 330 0.71 14.26 -3.86
CA LEU A 330 1.21 14.00 -2.52
C LEU A 330 0.31 14.66 -1.46
N GLU A 331 -0.08 15.93 -1.66
CA GLU A 331 -1.02 16.64 -0.79
C GLU A 331 -2.43 16.04 -0.79
N SER A 332 -2.94 15.59 -1.95
CA SER A 332 -4.22 14.87 -2.02
C SER A 332 -4.21 13.61 -1.15
N SER A 333 -3.09 12.88 -1.15
CA SER A 333 -2.91 11.70 -0.30
C SER A 333 -2.92 12.04 1.19
N LYS A 334 -2.14 13.06 1.58
CA LYS A 334 -2.02 13.51 2.97
C LYS A 334 -3.30 14.16 3.49
N SER A 335 -4.03 14.91 2.65
CA SER A 335 -5.33 15.48 3.00
C SER A 335 -6.30 14.38 3.42
N TRP A 336 -6.37 13.29 2.65
CA TRP A 336 -7.19 12.14 3.03
C TRP A 336 -6.74 11.49 4.34
N GLN A 337 -5.44 11.26 4.50
CA GLN A 337 -4.86 10.70 5.73
C GLN A 337 -5.24 11.52 6.97
N LYS A 338 -5.16 12.86 6.89
CA LYS A 338 -5.59 13.77 7.96
C LYS A 338 -7.09 13.61 8.28
N GLN A 339 -7.95 13.55 7.27
CA GLN A 339 -9.39 13.36 7.46
C GLN A 339 -9.72 11.99 8.08
N MET A 340 -8.91 10.98 7.81
CA MET A 340 -9.05 9.64 8.38
C MET A 340 -8.37 9.48 9.76
N HIS A 341 -7.89 10.57 10.36
CA HIS A 341 -7.21 10.59 11.66
C HIS A 341 -5.97 9.68 11.75
N VAL A 342 -5.32 9.42 10.62
CA VAL A 342 -4.03 8.70 10.59
C VAL A 342 -2.88 9.68 10.40
N VAL A 343 -1.69 9.31 10.88
CA VAL A 343 -0.49 10.13 10.70
C VAL A 343 -0.19 10.23 9.20
N PRO A 344 -0.18 11.44 8.59
CA PRO A 344 0.11 11.55 7.17
C PRO A 344 1.54 11.13 6.85
N GLY A 345 1.76 10.57 5.67
CA GLY A 345 3.11 10.35 5.16
C GLY A 345 3.83 11.69 5.06
N LYS A 346 5.12 11.72 5.44
CA LYS A 346 5.87 12.95 5.67
C LYS A 346 5.71 14.01 4.59
N HIS A 347 5.10 15.16 4.87
CA HIS A 347 5.74 16.40 4.45
C HIS A 347 5.32 17.43 5.49
N SER A 348 6.29 17.92 6.24
CA SER A 348 6.11 19.05 7.15
C SER A 348 7.41 19.82 7.08
N VAL A 349 7.31 20.94 6.35
CA VAL A 349 8.24 22.05 6.11
C VAL A 349 9.54 22.02 6.89
#